data_AF-H5WP28-F1
#
_entry.id   AF-H5WP28-F1
#
_cell.length_a   1.000
_cell.length_b   1.000
_cell.length_c   1.000
_cell.angle_alpha   90.00
_cell.angle_beta   90.00
_cell.angle_gamma   90.00
#
_symmetry.space_group_name_H-M   'P 1'
#
loop_
_entity.id
_entity.type
_entity.pdbx_description
1 polymer ?
#
loop_
_entity_poly.entity_id
_entity_poly.type
_entity_poly.pdbx_seq_one_letter_code
_entity_poly.pdbx_strand_id
1 'polypeptide(L)'
;MPPPTDAQRRADFMARSAASRAEEAPPLAGAPAVPAAVSGAPRLLDLLRIQVRTMHYSLRTEQAYVYWVRAYVRFHKLRHPSELSGVDVEAFLSWLATERQVSPATHKQALSALLFLYQKVLRLSVPWLADIGRPQRDAHLPVVLSHDEVARLLDALAAVGGPVLPVPPVSVAGATSPRVSGVELQLLGQLLYGTGMRLMEGLRLRVKDIDFDRRAIIVREGKGFKDRVVMLPAALENPLRAQLQRAHAVWSADRAASVAGVQLPHALARKYPRAPQAWTWFWVFPQGALAWDPRSFPLAADEERVGGMQVDADGILTAAPQRALPPPVLRRHHLLATTFQRTFRTALQRAGIDKPASPHTLRHSFATHLLQAGYDIRTVQELLGHADVSTTMIYTHVLKLGGGAVRSPLDALGSALAPVLAAGLSPRPAPADGAPPTLRPSTARFAREPEPCYQVARGPSFPAMPSWSAAATSAS
;
A
#
# COMPACT_ATOMS: atom_id res chain seq x y z
N MET A 1 18.49 53.47 30.12
CA MET A 1 17.73 53.41 28.85
C MET A 1 16.40 52.73 29.11
N PRO A 2 15.26 53.24 28.60
CA PRO A 2 13.98 52.58 28.77
C PRO A 2 13.95 51.24 27.99
N PRO A 3 13.23 50.22 28.48
CA PRO A 3 13.11 48.94 27.79
C PRO A 3 12.35 49.10 26.46
N PRO A 4 12.65 48.27 25.44
CA PRO A 4 12.05 48.39 24.13
C PRO A 4 10.53 48.15 24.18
N THR A 5 9.82 49.03 23.50
CA THR A 5 8.36 48.96 23.31
C THR A 5 7.96 47.70 22.54
N ASP A 6 6.71 47.28 22.68
CA ASP A 6 6.20 46.06 22.04
C ASP A 6 6.23 46.13 20.50
N ALA A 7 6.12 47.35 19.96
CA ALA A 7 6.32 47.64 18.55
C ALA A 7 7.78 47.43 18.11
N GLN A 8 8.75 47.83 18.94
CA GLN A 8 10.17 47.60 18.68
C GLN A 8 10.52 46.11 18.76
N ARG A 9 9.94 45.36 19.70
CA ARG A 9 10.12 43.89 19.77
C ARG A 9 9.56 43.16 18.56
N ARG A 10 8.41 43.61 18.03
CA ARG A 10 7.83 43.08 16.80
C ARG A 10 8.65 43.41 15.56
N ALA A 11 9.19 44.63 15.47
CA ALA A 11 10.09 45.02 14.38
C ALA A 11 11.39 44.20 14.40
N ASP A 12 11.99 44.01 15.57
CA ASP A 12 13.18 43.18 15.77
C ASP A 12 12.93 41.70 15.44
N PHE A 13 11.76 41.17 15.81
CA PHE A 13 11.35 39.81 15.47
C PHE A 13 11.17 39.62 13.96
N MET A 14 10.55 40.60 13.29
CA MET A 14 10.36 40.56 11.83
C MET A 14 11.69 40.76 11.08
N ALA A 15 12.59 41.61 11.58
CA ALA A 15 13.93 41.79 11.02
C ALA A 15 14.79 40.53 11.14
N ARG A 16 14.76 39.83 12.30
CA ARG A 16 15.45 38.54 12.50
C ARG A 16 14.83 37.41 11.66
N SER A 17 13.51 37.42 11.45
CA SER A 17 12.82 36.45 10.57
C SER A 17 13.04 36.73 9.08
N ALA A 18 13.36 37.95 8.69
CA ALA A 18 13.76 38.31 7.32
C ALA A 18 15.23 37.98 7.06
N ALA A 19 16.11 38.21 8.04
CA ALA A 19 17.53 37.83 7.97
C ALA A 19 17.73 36.30 7.91
N SER A 20 16.90 35.50 8.60
CA SER A 20 16.96 34.03 8.51
C SER A 20 16.39 33.44 7.22
N ARG A 21 15.90 34.27 6.28
CA ARG A 21 15.41 33.84 4.95
C ARG A 21 16.46 34.02 3.84
N ALA A 22 17.59 34.64 4.13
CA ALA A 22 18.62 34.99 3.15
C ALA A 22 19.95 34.25 3.34
N GLU A 23 20.02 33.27 4.23
CA GLU A 23 21.19 32.38 4.34
C GLU A 23 20.88 31.10 3.57
N GLU A 24 21.11 31.16 2.26
CA GLU A 24 21.02 30.03 1.34
C GLU A 24 22.16 29.06 1.70
N ALA A 25 21.81 27.99 2.42
CA ALA A 25 22.74 26.93 2.76
C ALA A 25 23.35 26.34 1.48
N PRO A 26 24.65 26.01 1.47
CA PRO A 26 25.31 25.53 0.26
C PRO A 26 24.61 24.28 -0.28
N PRO A 27 24.46 24.14 -1.61
CA PRO A 27 23.77 23.02 -2.21
C PRO A 27 24.50 21.72 -1.83
N LEU A 28 23.73 20.74 -1.35
CA LEU A 28 24.20 19.38 -1.11
C LEU A 28 24.89 18.86 -2.38
N ALA A 29 26.20 18.65 -2.30
CA ALA A 29 26.99 18.08 -3.40
C ALA A 29 26.42 16.69 -3.76
N GLY A 30 25.95 16.54 -5.00
CA GLY A 30 25.37 15.29 -5.51
C GLY A 30 23.84 15.22 -5.57
N ALA A 31 23.12 16.35 -5.48
CA ALA A 31 21.68 16.39 -5.76
C ALA A 31 21.38 15.94 -7.21
N PRO A 32 20.44 15.00 -7.44
CA PRO A 32 20.07 14.59 -8.79
C PRO A 32 19.38 15.75 -9.50
N ALA A 33 19.56 15.82 -10.82
CA ALA A 33 19.00 16.84 -11.68
C ALA A 33 17.47 16.95 -11.45
N VAL A 34 17.03 18.16 -11.10
CA VAL A 34 15.62 18.52 -11.03
C VAL A 34 15.06 18.46 -12.46
N PRO A 35 13.95 17.77 -12.73
CA PRO A 35 13.34 17.83 -14.06
C PRO A 35 12.92 19.27 -14.35
N ALA A 36 13.36 19.79 -15.51
CA ALA A 36 13.14 21.18 -15.90
C ALA A 36 11.64 21.53 -15.96
N ALA A 37 11.30 22.72 -15.46
CA ALA A 37 9.93 23.23 -15.48
C ALA A 37 9.47 23.49 -16.92
N VAL A 38 8.31 22.93 -17.30
CA VAL A 38 7.73 23.09 -18.65
C VAL A 38 6.42 23.87 -18.57
N SER A 39 6.32 24.95 -19.34
CA SER A 39 5.11 25.77 -19.52
C SER A 39 4.19 25.19 -20.61
N GLY A 40 2.91 25.00 -20.30
CA GLY A 40 1.87 24.62 -21.26
C GLY A 40 0.49 24.48 -20.59
N ALA A 41 -0.59 24.55 -21.39
CA ALA A 41 -1.94 24.23 -20.92
C ALA A 41 -1.97 22.82 -20.32
N PRO A 42 -2.75 22.58 -19.24
CA PRO A 42 -2.74 21.29 -18.56
C PRO A 42 -3.24 20.18 -19.50
N ARG A 43 -2.40 19.17 -19.74
CA ARG A 43 -2.77 18.00 -20.55
C ARG A 43 -3.86 17.19 -19.86
N LEU A 44 -4.57 16.34 -20.59
CA LEU A 44 -5.64 15.49 -20.04
C LEU A 44 -5.18 14.69 -18.80
N LEU A 45 -4.00 14.08 -18.85
CA LEU A 45 -3.46 13.33 -17.71
C LEU A 45 -3.08 14.24 -16.53
N ASP A 46 -2.72 15.48 -16.80
CA ASP A 46 -2.42 16.48 -15.76
C ASP A 46 -3.73 16.93 -15.09
N LEU A 47 -4.79 17.17 -15.88
CA LEU A 47 -6.14 17.41 -15.36
C LEU A 47 -6.65 16.25 -14.50
N LEU A 48 -6.42 15.01 -14.95
CA LEU A 48 -6.76 13.80 -14.18
C LEU A 48 -6.01 13.79 -12.84
N ARG A 49 -4.68 14.02 -12.84
CA ARG A 49 -3.86 14.05 -11.62
C ARG A 49 -4.31 15.17 -10.68
N ILE A 50 -4.53 16.38 -11.19
CA ILE A 50 -5.06 17.52 -10.42
C ILE A 50 -6.36 17.09 -9.75
N GLN A 51 -7.30 16.55 -10.51
CA GLN A 51 -8.63 16.22 -10.00
C GLN A 51 -8.61 15.10 -8.96
N VAL A 52 -7.79 14.06 -9.17
CA VAL A 52 -7.57 12.99 -8.18
C VAL A 52 -6.97 13.54 -6.89
N ARG A 53 -5.99 14.45 -6.98
CA ARG A 53 -5.33 15.09 -5.83
C ARG A 53 -6.24 16.06 -5.09
N THR A 54 -7.03 16.85 -5.80
CA THR A 54 -8.04 17.78 -5.25
C THR A 54 -9.08 17.03 -4.45
N MET A 55 -9.54 15.88 -4.94
CA MET A 55 -10.45 14.99 -4.20
C MET A 55 -9.74 14.11 -3.16
N HIS A 56 -8.45 14.35 -2.90
CA HIS A 56 -7.66 13.70 -1.84
C HIS A 56 -7.59 12.18 -1.95
N TYR A 57 -7.71 11.62 -3.15
CA TYR A 57 -7.49 10.20 -3.39
C TYR A 57 -6.04 9.79 -3.11
N SER A 58 -5.85 8.49 -2.88
CA SER A 58 -4.53 7.92 -2.65
C SER A 58 -3.65 8.02 -3.91
N LEU A 59 -2.33 8.14 -3.74
CA LEU A 59 -1.38 8.12 -4.87
C LEU A 59 -1.50 6.83 -5.70
N ARG A 60 -1.83 5.71 -5.06
CA ARG A 60 -2.08 4.43 -5.75
C ARG A 60 -3.29 4.53 -6.67
N THR A 61 -4.34 5.25 -6.26
CA THR A 61 -5.51 5.52 -7.10
C THR A 61 -5.12 6.40 -8.28
N GLU A 62 -4.33 7.45 -8.05
CA GLU A 62 -3.79 8.32 -9.12
C GLU A 62 -3.02 7.50 -10.17
N GLN A 63 -2.07 6.69 -9.74
CA GLN A 63 -1.28 5.83 -10.65
C GLN A 63 -2.16 4.86 -11.43
N ALA A 64 -3.11 4.20 -10.76
CA ALA A 64 -4.03 3.27 -11.40
C ALA A 64 -4.92 3.98 -12.44
N TYR A 65 -5.46 5.15 -12.09
CA TYR A 65 -6.34 5.90 -12.99
C TYR A 65 -5.57 6.45 -14.19
N VAL A 66 -4.39 7.04 -13.97
CA VAL A 66 -3.51 7.50 -15.04
C VAL A 66 -3.12 6.34 -15.98
N TYR A 67 -2.80 5.18 -15.43
CA TYR A 67 -2.50 3.98 -16.23
C TYR A 67 -3.67 3.59 -17.13
N TRP A 68 -4.87 3.43 -16.57
CA TRP A 68 -6.04 2.98 -17.33
C TRP A 68 -6.51 4.01 -18.35
N VAL A 69 -6.51 5.30 -18.00
CA VAL A 69 -6.86 6.38 -18.93
C VAL A 69 -5.84 6.44 -20.07
N ARG A 70 -4.54 6.29 -19.79
CA ARG A 70 -3.52 6.23 -20.84
C ARG A 70 -3.70 5.01 -21.75
N ALA A 71 -4.00 3.84 -21.18
CA ALA A 71 -4.27 2.62 -21.95
C ALA A 71 -5.51 2.79 -22.86
N TYR A 72 -6.58 3.39 -22.33
CA TYR A 72 -7.80 3.68 -23.07
C TYR A 72 -7.56 4.64 -24.25
N VAL A 73 -6.85 5.75 -24.01
CA VAL A 73 -6.49 6.72 -25.07
C VAL A 73 -5.64 6.06 -26.16
N ARG A 74 -4.70 5.17 -25.79
CA ARG A 74 -3.88 4.44 -26.76
C ARG A 74 -4.67 3.42 -27.57
N PHE A 75 -5.60 2.71 -26.94
CA PHE A 75 -6.50 1.78 -27.63
C PHE A 75 -7.30 2.50 -28.74
N HIS A 76 -7.74 3.73 -28.46
CA HIS A 76 -8.46 4.59 -29.40
C HIS A 76 -7.54 5.48 -30.26
N LYS A 77 -6.28 5.05 -30.49
CA LYS A 77 -5.32 5.73 -31.38
C LYS A 77 -5.11 7.22 -31.06
N LEU A 78 -5.05 7.55 -29.77
CA LEU A 78 -4.86 8.91 -29.25
C LEU A 78 -6.01 9.89 -29.53
N ARG A 79 -7.20 9.40 -29.92
CA ARG A 79 -8.42 10.22 -29.97
C ARG A 79 -8.76 10.78 -28.59
N HIS A 80 -9.21 12.03 -28.55
CA HIS A 80 -9.53 12.68 -27.28
C HIS A 80 -10.79 12.06 -26.66
N PRO A 81 -10.81 11.70 -25.36
CA PRO A 81 -11.96 11.01 -24.76
C PRO A 81 -13.29 11.76 -24.79
N SER A 82 -13.30 13.08 -25.01
CA SER A 82 -14.55 13.83 -25.23
C SER A 82 -15.23 13.52 -26.57
N GLU A 83 -14.51 12.95 -27.52
CA GLU A 83 -15.02 12.53 -28.84
C GLU A 83 -15.48 11.07 -28.84
N LEU A 84 -15.31 10.38 -27.72
CA LEU A 84 -15.61 8.95 -27.56
C LEU A 84 -16.94 8.77 -26.83
N SER A 85 -17.67 7.76 -27.26
CA SER A 85 -19.04 7.46 -26.89
C SER A 85 -19.15 6.24 -25.98
N GLY A 86 -20.40 5.81 -25.73
CA GLY A 86 -20.70 4.60 -24.98
C GLY A 86 -20.02 3.35 -25.49
N VAL A 87 -20.18 3.17 -26.79
CA VAL A 87 -19.68 2.02 -27.54
C VAL A 87 -18.15 1.94 -27.47
N ASP A 88 -17.46 3.08 -27.45
CA ASP A 88 -16.00 3.12 -27.39
C ASP A 88 -15.45 2.64 -26.03
N VAL A 89 -16.16 2.95 -24.95
CA VAL A 89 -15.80 2.45 -23.60
C VAL A 89 -16.10 0.96 -23.50
N GLU A 90 -17.26 0.51 -23.97
CA GLU A 90 -17.61 -0.91 -23.99
C GLU A 90 -16.63 -1.73 -24.83
N ALA A 91 -16.25 -1.24 -26.01
CA ALA A 91 -15.26 -1.89 -26.87
C ALA A 91 -13.93 -2.09 -26.15
N PHE A 92 -13.44 -1.07 -25.43
CA PHE A 92 -12.21 -1.18 -24.65
C PHE A 92 -12.34 -2.17 -23.48
N LEU A 93 -13.46 -2.13 -22.75
CA LEU A 93 -13.70 -2.98 -21.59
C LEU A 93 -13.90 -4.46 -21.99
N SER A 94 -14.63 -4.70 -23.08
CA SER A 94 -14.74 -6.02 -23.71
C SER A 94 -13.38 -6.50 -24.20
N TRP A 95 -12.58 -5.61 -24.82
CA TRP A 95 -11.24 -5.95 -25.25
C TRP A 95 -10.32 -6.38 -24.08
N LEU A 96 -10.47 -5.73 -22.93
CA LEU A 96 -9.75 -6.13 -21.72
C LEU A 96 -10.19 -7.52 -21.22
N ALA A 97 -11.47 -7.83 -21.32
CA ALA A 97 -12.01 -9.10 -20.84
C ALA A 97 -11.67 -10.28 -21.75
N THR A 98 -11.72 -10.09 -23.07
CA THR A 98 -11.62 -11.20 -24.04
C THR A 98 -10.18 -11.39 -24.52
N GLU A 99 -9.52 -10.33 -24.99
CA GLU A 99 -8.19 -10.40 -25.61
C GLU A 99 -7.08 -10.30 -24.58
N ARG A 100 -7.28 -9.48 -23.53
CA ARG A 100 -6.30 -9.33 -22.43
C ARG A 100 -6.60 -10.24 -21.24
N GLN A 101 -7.75 -10.92 -21.24
CA GLN A 101 -8.19 -11.87 -20.21
C GLN A 101 -7.98 -11.37 -18.78
N VAL A 102 -8.25 -10.07 -18.54
CA VAL A 102 -7.98 -9.48 -17.24
C VAL A 102 -8.96 -9.99 -16.18
N SER A 103 -8.49 -10.11 -14.94
CA SER A 103 -9.37 -10.51 -13.83
C SER A 103 -10.56 -9.55 -13.67
N PRO A 104 -11.70 -10.03 -13.12
CA PRO A 104 -12.86 -9.17 -12.78
C PRO A 104 -12.48 -7.94 -11.94
N ALA A 105 -11.44 -8.09 -11.09
CA ALA A 105 -10.95 -7.01 -10.26
C ALA A 105 -10.26 -5.91 -11.05
N THR A 106 -9.41 -6.32 -11.98
CA THR A 106 -8.67 -5.46 -12.88
C THR A 106 -9.65 -4.72 -13.80
N HIS A 107 -10.64 -5.44 -14.36
CA HIS A 107 -11.70 -4.87 -15.18
C HIS A 107 -12.49 -3.79 -14.42
N LYS A 108 -12.93 -4.08 -13.19
CA LYS A 108 -13.64 -3.10 -12.34
C LYS A 108 -12.78 -1.86 -12.04
N GLN A 109 -11.47 -2.02 -11.89
CA GLN A 109 -10.56 -0.90 -11.67
C GLN A 109 -10.45 0.00 -12.92
N ALA A 110 -10.35 -0.60 -14.10
CA ALA A 110 -10.36 0.12 -15.37
C ALA A 110 -11.67 0.89 -15.55
N LEU A 111 -12.81 0.23 -15.37
CA LEU A 111 -14.13 0.89 -15.40
C LEU A 111 -14.23 2.05 -14.41
N SER A 112 -13.72 1.88 -13.18
CA SER A 112 -13.74 2.95 -12.16
C SER A 112 -12.88 4.16 -12.57
N ALA A 113 -11.75 3.93 -13.24
CA ALA A 113 -10.90 4.99 -13.77
C ALA A 113 -11.59 5.77 -14.90
N LEU A 114 -12.28 5.06 -15.80
CA LEU A 114 -13.03 5.69 -16.89
C LEU A 114 -14.26 6.45 -16.39
N LEU A 115 -15.03 5.87 -15.46
CA LEU A 115 -16.11 6.58 -14.75
C LEU A 115 -15.61 7.89 -14.13
N PHE A 116 -14.46 7.84 -13.46
CA PHE A 116 -13.86 9.03 -12.87
C PHE A 116 -13.44 10.06 -13.94
N LEU A 117 -12.81 9.62 -15.04
CA LEU A 117 -12.44 10.48 -16.15
C LEU A 117 -13.66 11.24 -16.69
N TYR A 118 -14.71 10.52 -17.09
CA TYR A 118 -15.90 11.13 -17.69
C TYR A 118 -16.66 12.01 -16.70
N GLN A 119 -16.95 11.51 -15.50
CA GLN A 119 -17.81 12.22 -14.55
C GLN A 119 -17.11 13.35 -13.80
N LYS A 120 -15.83 13.17 -13.44
CA LYS A 120 -15.13 14.08 -12.52
C LYS A 120 -14.12 14.97 -13.20
N VAL A 121 -13.48 14.51 -14.29
CA VAL A 121 -12.50 15.30 -15.04
C VAL A 121 -13.20 16.05 -16.18
N LEU A 122 -13.88 15.32 -17.08
CA LEU A 122 -14.57 15.89 -18.23
C LEU A 122 -15.96 16.45 -17.91
N ARG A 123 -16.52 16.08 -16.75
CA ARG A 123 -17.86 16.50 -16.28
C ARG A 123 -18.98 16.18 -17.27
N LEU A 124 -18.83 15.08 -18.00
CA LEU A 124 -19.84 14.56 -18.92
C LEU A 124 -20.81 13.64 -18.18
N SER A 125 -22.10 13.76 -18.50
CA SER A 125 -23.11 12.80 -18.05
C SER A 125 -22.97 11.52 -18.89
N VAL A 126 -22.82 10.38 -18.22
CA VAL A 126 -22.67 9.06 -18.87
C VAL A 126 -23.70 8.06 -18.33
N PRO A 127 -25.01 8.23 -18.63
CA PRO A 127 -26.05 7.34 -18.12
C PRO A 127 -25.86 5.88 -18.57
N TRP A 128 -25.42 5.70 -19.82
CA TRP A 128 -25.17 4.40 -20.46
C TRP A 128 -24.05 3.56 -19.79
N LEU A 129 -23.19 4.18 -18.99
CA LEU A 129 -22.05 3.50 -18.36
C LEU A 129 -22.44 2.70 -17.11
N ALA A 130 -23.67 2.88 -16.61
CA ALA A 130 -24.22 2.14 -15.48
C ALA A 130 -24.61 0.70 -15.86
N ASP A 131 -24.97 0.47 -17.12
CA ASP A 131 -25.50 -0.81 -17.62
C ASP A 131 -24.40 -1.79 -18.05
N ILE A 132 -23.13 -1.39 -18.00
CA ILE A 132 -22.00 -2.26 -18.35
C ILE A 132 -21.88 -3.41 -17.35
N GLY A 133 -22.12 -4.62 -17.86
CA GLY A 133 -22.01 -5.88 -17.13
C GLY A 133 -20.65 -6.05 -16.46
N ARG A 134 -20.67 -6.43 -15.18
CA ARG A 134 -19.46 -6.66 -14.39
C ARG A 134 -19.21 -8.16 -14.24
N PRO A 135 -18.01 -8.66 -14.57
CA PRO A 135 -17.67 -10.04 -14.33
C PRO A 135 -17.80 -10.37 -12.84
N GLN A 136 -18.44 -11.50 -12.53
CA GLN A 136 -18.53 -11.99 -11.16
C GLN A 136 -17.17 -12.51 -10.68
N ARG A 137 -16.96 -12.46 -9.37
CA ARG A 137 -15.75 -12.98 -8.74
C ARG A 137 -16.09 -14.24 -7.99
N ASP A 138 -15.33 -15.29 -8.23
CA ASP A 138 -15.31 -16.46 -7.37
C ASP A 138 -14.49 -16.16 -6.10
N ALA A 139 -15.01 -16.53 -4.94
CA ALA A 139 -14.32 -16.37 -3.66
C ALA A 139 -13.47 -17.60 -3.36
N HIS A 140 -12.15 -17.43 -3.30
CA HIS A 140 -11.24 -18.49 -2.86
C HIS A 140 -11.02 -18.43 -1.34
N LEU A 141 -10.89 -19.60 -0.71
CA LEU A 141 -10.53 -19.70 0.70
C LEU A 141 -9.12 -19.14 0.94
N PRO A 142 -8.90 -18.37 2.02
CA PRO A 142 -7.59 -17.79 2.30
C PRO A 142 -6.60 -18.88 2.74
N VAL A 143 -5.35 -18.71 2.31
CA VAL A 143 -4.23 -19.53 2.77
C VAL A 143 -3.88 -19.15 4.21
N VAL A 144 -3.62 -20.15 5.04
CA VAL A 144 -3.16 -20.00 6.44
C VAL A 144 -1.87 -20.79 6.66
N LEU A 145 -0.92 -20.18 7.36
CA LEU A 145 0.33 -20.79 7.79
C LEU A 145 0.16 -21.37 9.20
N SER A 146 0.76 -22.53 9.47
CA SER A 146 0.86 -23.07 10.82
C SER A 146 1.82 -22.25 11.69
N HIS A 147 1.78 -22.43 13.01
CA HIS A 147 2.71 -21.80 13.94
C HIS A 147 4.19 -22.05 13.56
N ASP A 148 4.54 -23.30 13.19
CA ASP A 148 5.90 -23.65 12.80
C ASP A 148 6.31 -23.02 11.47
N GLU A 149 5.40 -22.96 10.49
CA GLU A 149 5.64 -22.27 9.22
C GLU A 149 5.85 -20.77 9.45
N VAL A 150 5.07 -20.15 10.32
CA VAL A 150 5.25 -18.74 10.70
C VAL A 150 6.62 -18.54 11.35
N ALA A 151 7.01 -19.39 12.31
CA ALA A 151 8.31 -19.29 12.97
C ALA A 151 9.47 -19.37 11.95
N ARG A 152 9.49 -20.42 11.11
CA ARG A 152 10.52 -20.59 10.06
C ARG A 152 10.57 -19.41 9.09
N LEU A 153 9.41 -18.86 8.71
CA LEU A 153 9.31 -17.70 7.83
C LEU A 153 9.91 -16.44 8.48
N LEU A 154 9.62 -16.19 9.75
CA LEU A 154 10.13 -15.04 10.48
C LEU A 154 11.66 -15.12 10.64
N ASP A 155 12.20 -16.31 10.92
CA ASP A 155 13.65 -16.53 10.98
C ASP A 155 14.30 -16.34 9.60
N ALA A 156 13.67 -16.85 8.54
CA ALA A 156 14.14 -16.65 7.17
C ALA A 156 14.14 -15.16 6.76
N LEU A 157 13.17 -14.36 7.23
CA LEU A 157 13.16 -12.90 6.99
C LEU A 157 14.38 -12.21 7.61
N ALA A 158 14.81 -12.63 8.80
CA ALA A 158 16.03 -12.14 9.43
C ALA A 158 17.27 -12.49 8.61
N ALA A 159 17.33 -13.72 8.08
CA ALA A 159 18.48 -14.20 7.29
C ALA A 159 18.54 -13.65 5.84
N VAL A 160 17.42 -13.18 5.28
CA VAL A 160 17.36 -12.61 3.91
C VAL A 160 17.81 -11.16 3.88
N GLY A 161 17.55 -10.38 4.94
CA GLY A 161 17.97 -8.99 4.99
C GLY A 161 19.48 -8.83 5.16
N GLY A 162 19.96 -7.61 4.92
CA GLY A 162 21.35 -7.27 5.15
C GLY A 162 21.66 -6.96 6.62
N PRO A 163 22.93 -6.68 6.93
CA PRO A 163 23.30 -6.18 8.25
C PRO A 163 22.60 -4.85 8.55
N VAL A 164 22.39 -4.56 9.83
CA VAL A 164 21.91 -3.25 10.29
C VAL A 164 22.95 -2.20 9.86
N LEU A 165 22.55 -1.25 9.01
CA LEU A 165 23.43 -0.14 8.65
C LEU A 165 23.51 0.87 9.81
N PRO A 166 24.72 1.31 10.23
CA PRO A 166 24.89 2.36 11.22
C PRO A 166 24.54 3.71 10.58
N VAL A 167 23.26 4.10 10.67
CA VAL A 167 22.65 5.31 10.08
C VAL A 167 22.86 5.41 8.56
N PRO A 168 21.80 5.24 7.75
CA PRO A 168 21.97 5.35 6.31
C PRO A 168 22.32 6.80 5.93
N PRO A 169 23.18 7.01 4.92
CA PRO A 169 23.62 8.35 4.54
C PRO A 169 22.44 9.22 4.14
N VAL A 170 22.51 10.52 4.43
CA VAL A 170 21.56 11.52 3.93
C VAL A 170 21.89 11.82 2.47
N SER A 171 21.64 10.84 1.59
CA SER A 171 21.88 10.93 0.16
C SER A 171 20.70 10.35 -0.63
N VAL A 172 20.51 10.88 -1.84
CA VAL A 172 19.56 10.38 -2.83
C VAL A 172 20.20 9.18 -3.51
N ALA A 173 19.47 8.08 -3.69
CA ALA A 173 20.04 6.81 -4.13
C ALA A 173 20.83 6.93 -5.46
N GLY A 174 22.17 6.97 -5.38
CA GLY A 174 23.11 6.90 -6.51
C GLY A 174 24.22 5.86 -6.34
N ALA A 175 24.28 5.16 -5.19
CA ALA A 175 25.18 4.05 -4.95
C ALA A 175 24.36 2.83 -4.51
N THR A 176 24.68 1.66 -5.09
CA THR A 176 24.28 0.30 -4.67
C THR A 176 23.53 0.22 -3.33
N SER A 177 22.19 0.25 -3.42
CA SER A 177 21.14 0.13 -2.39
C SER A 177 21.59 -0.07 -0.92
N PRO A 178 21.05 0.73 0.04
CA PRO A 178 21.15 0.35 1.44
C PRO A 178 20.39 -0.97 1.62
N ARG A 179 21.09 -2.04 2.02
CA ARG A 179 20.44 -3.30 2.37
C ARG A 179 19.49 -3.02 3.53
N VAL A 180 18.21 -3.37 3.37
CA VAL A 180 17.25 -3.32 4.48
C VAL A 180 17.67 -4.36 5.51
N SER A 181 17.68 -3.98 6.78
CA SER A 181 18.09 -4.87 7.86
C SER A 181 17.17 -6.07 7.96
N GLY A 182 17.75 -7.27 8.05
CA GLY A 182 16.97 -8.50 8.29
C GLY A 182 16.17 -8.41 9.58
N VAL A 183 16.72 -7.80 10.61
CA VAL A 183 16.06 -7.61 11.90
C VAL A 183 14.82 -6.71 11.76
N GLU A 184 14.87 -5.68 10.91
CA GLU A 184 13.71 -4.82 10.65
C GLU A 184 12.60 -5.57 9.91
N LEU A 185 12.97 -6.40 8.94
CA LEU A 185 12.03 -7.23 8.19
C LEU A 185 11.37 -8.27 9.08
N GLN A 186 12.15 -8.95 9.93
CA GLN A 186 11.62 -9.90 10.90
C GLN A 186 10.67 -9.21 11.89
N LEU A 187 11.07 -8.07 12.46
CA LEU A 187 10.24 -7.32 13.41
C LEU A 187 8.92 -6.85 12.76
N LEU A 188 8.96 -6.36 11.52
CA LEU A 188 7.75 -6.02 10.78
C LEU A 188 6.88 -7.27 10.56
N GLY A 189 7.46 -8.40 10.15
CA GLY A 189 6.73 -9.67 10.03
C GLY A 189 6.06 -10.10 11.34
N GLN A 190 6.78 -9.99 12.46
CA GLN A 190 6.26 -10.28 13.79
C GLN A 190 5.13 -9.33 14.20
N LEU A 191 5.20 -8.04 13.84
CA LEU A 191 4.10 -7.10 14.06
C LEU A 191 2.86 -7.49 13.25
N LEU A 192 3.02 -7.79 11.96
CA LEU A 192 1.90 -8.16 11.09
C LEU A 192 1.20 -9.42 11.61
N TYR A 193 1.97 -10.41 12.05
CA TYR A 193 1.45 -11.62 12.65
C TYR A 193 0.88 -11.38 14.05
N GLY A 194 1.61 -10.75 14.98
CA GLY A 194 1.20 -10.62 16.37
C GLY A 194 0.06 -9.65 16.65
N THR A 195 -0.30 -8.79 15.68
CA THR A 195 -1.37 -7.79 15.83
C THR A 195 -2.47 -7.90 14.77
N GLY A 196 -2.25 -8.72 13.73
CA GLY A 196 -3.15 -8.82 12.59
C GLY A 196 -3.26 -7.56 11.73
N MET A 197 -2.37 -6.57 11.86
CA MET A 197 -2.41 -5.37 11.03
C MET A 197 -2.05 -5.66 9.56
N ARG A 198 -2.52 -4.80 8.64
CA ARG A 198 -2.20 -4.90 7.21
C ARG A 198 -0.76 -4.44 6.97
N LEU A 199 -0.14 -4.92 5.88
CA LEU A 199 1.21 -4.50 5.50
C LEU A 199 1.37 -2.97 5.48
N MET A 200 0.44 -2.25 4.86
CA MET A 200 0.52 -0.79 4.80
C MET A 200 0.28 -0.10 6.14
N GLU A 201 -0.46 -0.73 7.06
CA GLU A 201 -0.64 -0.21 8.43
C GLU A 201 0.68 -0.32 9.20
N GLY A 202 1.36 -1.47 9.12
CA GLY A 202 2.68 -1.66 9.75
C GLY A 202 3.77 -0.78 9.15
N LEU A 203 3.82 -0.65 7.82
CA LEU A 203 4.79 0.22 7.15
C LEU A 203 4.60 1.71 7.47
N ARG A 204 3.34 2.15 7.65
CA ARG A 204 3.01 3.55 7.94
C ARG A 204 2.95 3.87 9.43
N LEU A 205 3.28 2.91 10.29
CA LEU A 205 3.26 3.10 11.72
C LEU A 205 4.20 4.25 12.11
N ARG A 206 3.70 5.17 12.94
CA ARG A 206 4.48 6.31 13.45
C ARG A 206 4.87 6.08 14.90
N VAL A 207 5.89 6.79 15.37
CA VAL A 207 6.38 6.68 16.76
C VAL A 207 5.25 6.90 17.77
N LYS A 208 4.41 7.94 17.57
CA LYS A 208 3.28 8.26 18.46
C LYS A 208 2.15 7.23 18.48
N ASP A 209 2.18 6.26 17.56
CA ASP A 209 1.15 5.25 17.47
C ASP A 209 1.46 4.05 18.39
N ILE A 210 2.65 3.98 18.98
CA ILE A 210 3.05 2.94 19.92
C ILE A 210 3.02 3.52 21.34
N ASP A 211 2.19 2.94 22.20
CA ASP A 211 2.10 3.28 23.63
C ASP A 211 2.60 2.08 24.44
N PHE A 212 3.81 2.20 24.98
CA PHE A 212 4.43 1.14 25.77
C PHE A 212 3.81 1.02 27.17
N ASP A 213 3.33 2.13 27.74
CA ASP A 213 2.76 2.16 29.09
C ASP A 213 1.40 1.45 29.09
N ARG A 214 0.58 1.73 28.08
CA ARG A 214 -0.71 1.06 27.87
C ARG A 214 -0.60 -0.26 27.11
N ARG A 215 0.59 -0.62 26.66
CA ARG A 215 0.87 -1.80 25.82
C ARG A 215 -0.10 -1.90 24.64
N ALA A 216 -0.23 -0.79 23.92
CA ALA A 216 -1.21 -0.63 22.85
C ALA A 216 -0.57 -0.02 21.60
N ILE A 217 -1.09 -0.38 20.44
CA ILE A 217 -0.73 0.22 19.15
C ILE A 217 -2.00 0.81 18.52
N ILE A 218 -1.94 2.07 18.13
CA ILE A 218 -3.03 2.79 17.47
C ILE A 218 -2.85 2.65 15.95
N VAL A 219 -3.67 1.81 15.33
CA VAL A 219 -3.68 1.67 13.88
C VAL A 219 -4.60 2.72 13.27
N ARG A 220 -4.00 3.75 12.66
CA ARG A 220 -4.71 4.86 12.04
C ARG A 220 -5.14 4.57 10.62
N GLU A 221 -6.21 5.24 10.19
CA GLU A 221 -6.70 5.17 8.80
C GLU A 221 -7.08 3.74 8.35
N GLY A 222 -7.67 2.95 9.26
CA GLY A 222 -8.30 1.67 8.92
C GLY A 222 -9.39 1.85 7.85
N LYS A 223 -9.78 0.77 7.16
CA LYS A 223 -10.86 0.78 6.14
C LYS A 223 -12.09 1.52 6.72
N GLY A 224 -12.43 2.69 6.14
CA GLY A 224 -13.51 3.56 6.62
C GLY A 224 -13.08 4.76 7.48
N PHE A 225 -11.78 5.09 7.55
CA PHE A 225 -11.23 6.19 8.35
C PHE A 225 -11.45 6.08 9.86
N LYS A 226 -11.70 4.86 10.35
CA LYS A 226 -11.78 4.59 11.78
C LYS A 226 -10.43 4.10 12.30
N ASP A 227 -9.91 4.80 13.28
CA ASP A 227 -8.76 4.34 14.06
C ASP A 227 -9.19 3.15 14.91
N ARG A 228 -8.28 2.18 15.10
CA ARG A 228 -8.50 1.06 16.03
C ARG A 228 -7.27 0.84 16.88
N VAL A 229 -7.48 0.28 18.06
CA VAL A 229 -6.42 -0.07 18.99
C VAL A 229 -6.19 -1.57 18.90
N VAL A 230 -4.93 -1.98 18.78
CA VAL A 230 -4.50 -3.38 18.87
C VAL A 230 -3.52 -3.54 20.02
N MET A 231 -3.37 -4.75 20.52
CA MET A 231 -2.40 -5.06 21.58
C MET A 231 -0.96 -4.84 21.09
N LEU A 232 -0.08 -4.42 21.99
CA LEU A 232 1.36 -4.54 21.83
C LEU A 232 1.81 -5.91 22.36
N PRO A 233 2.25 -6.86 21.51
CA PRO A 233 2.71 -8.15 22.00
C PRO A 233 3.91 -7.99 22.94
N ALA A 234 3.86 -8.66 24.10
CA ALA A 234 4.90 -8.56 25.13
C ALA A 234 6.31 -8.87 24.57
N ALA A 235 6.41 -9.87 23.70
CA ALA A 235 7.66 -10.26 23.04
C ALA A 235 8.26 -9.17 22.15
N LEU A 236 7.46 -8.20 21.69
CA LEU A 236 7.90 -7.15 20.76
C LEU A 236 8.26 -5.84 21.44
N GLU A 237 8.05 -5.69 22.75
CA GLU A 237 8.36 -4.46 23.46
C GLU A 237 9.83 -4.06 23.32
N ASN A 238 10.75 -4.94 23.71
CA ASN A 238 12.19 -4.66 23.61
C ASN A 238 12.68 -4.53 22.16
N PRO A 239 12.31 -5.42 21.21
CA PRO A 239 12.63 -5.24 19.80
C PRO A 239 12.15 -3.91 19.21
N LEU A 240 10.96 -3.45 19.58
CA LEU A 240 10.42 -2.16 19.12
C LEU A 240 11.16 -0.99 19.71
N ARG A 241 11.52 -1.02 21.02
CA ARG A 241 12.35 0.02 21.61
C ARG A 241 13.70 0.14 20.89
N ALA A 242 14.35 -0.99 20.58
CA ALA A 242 15.58 -1.00 19.79
C ALA A 242 15.37 -0.46 18.36
N GLN A 243 14.23 -0.76 17.73
CA GLN A 243 13.88 -0.19 16.42
C GLN A 243 13.66 1.32 16.48
N LEU A 244 12.98 1.82 17.52
CA LEU A 244 12.78 3.25 17.72
C LEU A 244 14.10 3.98 17.97
N GLN A 245 15.06 3.36 18.65
CA GLN A 245 16.41 3.93 18.77
C GLN A 245 17.11 4.04 17.41
N ARG A 246 17.03 3.00 16.57
CA ARG A 246 17.56 3.06 15.19
C ARG A 246 16.88 4.14 14.37
N ALA A 247 15.55 4.19 14.40
CA ALA A 247 14.77 5.21 13.70
C ALA A 247 15.09 6.63 14.21
N HIS A 248 15.35 6.80 15.51
CA HIS A 248 15.74 8.08 16.10
C HIS A 248 17.08 8.56 15.57
N ALA A 249 18.05 7.66 15.38
CA ALA A 249 19.32 8.01 14.76
C ALA A 249 19.14 8.49 13.31
N VAL A 250 18.27 7.83 12.51
CA VAL A 250 17.92 8.30 11.15
C VAL A 250 17.25 9.67 11.20
N TRP A 251 16.27 9.85 12.09
CA TRP A 251 15.56 11.12 12.25
C TRP A 251 16.52 12.26 12.64
N SER A 252 17.44 11.99 13.56
CA SER A 252 18.44 12.97 14.02
C SER A 252 19.36 13.40 12.88
N ALA A 253 19.82 12.44 12.05
CA ALA A 253 20.59 12.74 10.85
C ALA A 253 19.78 13.55 9.83
N ASP A 254 18.50 13.22 9.62
CA ASP A 254 17.60 13.98 8.75
C ASP A 254 17.34 15.41 9.26
N ARG A 255 17.36 15.63 10.58
CA ARG A 255 17.26 16.97 11.17
C ARG A 255 18.55 17.76 10.98
N ALA A 256 19.71 17.16 11.23
CA ALA A 256 21.01 17.79 11.02
C ALA A 256 21.23 18.21 9.56
N ALA A 257 20.73 17.43 8.61
CA ALA A 257 20.80 17.72 7.19
C ALA A 257 19.62 18.55 6.63
N SER A 258 18.79 19.14 7.50
CA SER A 258 17.68 20.03 7.11
C SER A 258 16.68 19.42 6.11
N VAL A 259 16.46 18.10 6.16
CA VAL A 259 15.47 17.42 5.31
C VAL A 259 14.06 17.95 5.64
N ALA A 260 13.16 18.02 4.66
CA ALA A 260 11.81 18.59 4.84
C ALA A 260 10.88 17.81 5.80
N GLY A 261 11.31 16.64 6.29
CA GLY A 261 10.55 15.77 7.19
C GLY A 261 9.63 14.79 6.45
N VAL A 262 8.89 13.98 7.19
CA VAL A 262 8.04 12.91 6.64
C VAL A 262 6.77 13.44 5.98
N GLN A 263 6.17 12.64 5.10
CA GLN A 263 4.90 13.00 4.47
C GLN A 263 3.72 12.94 5.48
N LEU A 264 2.86 13.96 5.43
CA LEU A 264 1.60 14.04 6.17
C LEU A 264 0.41 14.18 5.22
N PRO A 265 -0.79 13.70 5.60
CA PRO A 265 -2.03 14.05 4.92
C PRO A 265 -2.22 15.58 4.86
N HIS A 266 -2.76 16.09 3.74
CA HIS A 266 -2.83 17.53 3.45
C HIS A 266 -3.46 18.37 4.57
N ALA A 267 -4.58 17.90 5.14
CA ALA A 267 -5.26 18.58 6.24
C ALA A 267 -4.38 18.67 7.51
N LEU A 268 -3.64 17.60 7.84
CA LEU A 268 -2.74 17.57 8.99
C LEU A 268 -1.50 18.43 8.77
N ALA A 269 -0.91 18.40 7.57
CA ALA A 269 0.24 19.22 7.23
C ALA A 269 -0.06 20.72 7.37
N ARG A 270 -1.27 21.15 6.95
CA ARG A 270 -1.74 22.53 7.10
C ARG A 270 -1.98 22.91 8.57
N LYS A 271 -2.62 22.03 9.34
CA LYS A 271 -2.94 22.28 10.74
C LYS A 271 -1.70 22.30 11.64
N TYR A 272 -0.71 21.45 11.33
CA TYR A 272 0.52 21.31 12.11
C TYR A 272 1.77 21.39 11.20
N PRO A 273 2.21 22.60 10.81
CA PRO A 273 3.30 22.78 9.83
C PRO A 273 4.65 22.18 10.25
N ARG A 274 4.91 22.08 11.56
CA ARG A 274 6.16 21.49 12.11
C ARG A 274 6.07 19.99 12.36
N ALA A 275 4.86 19.40 12.29
CA ALA A 275 4.66 17.97 12.55
C ALA A 275 5.49 17.04 11.64
N PRO A 276 5.73 17.33 10.34
CA PRO A 276 6.59 16.52 9.49
C PRO A 276 8.01 16.30 10.04
N GLN A 277 8.50 17.23 10.84
CA GLN A 277 9.86 17.24 11.37
C GLN A 277 9.93 16.69 12.80
N ALA A 278 8.81 16.55 13.49
CA ALA A 278 8.76 16.09 14.86
C ALA A 278 8.97 14.58 14.96
N TRP A 279 9.73 14.15 15.97
CA TRP A 279 10.02 12.74 16.25
C TRP A 279 8.74 11.86 16.35
N THR A 280 7.71 12.38 17.01
CA THR A 280 6.43 11.69 17.21
C THR A 280 5.73 11.27 15.91
N TRP A 281 5.97 12.00 14.81
CA TRP A 281 5.38 11.72 13.51
C TRP A 281 6.27 10.87 12.61
N PHE A 282 7.51 10.61 13.01
CA PHE A 282 8.47 9.85 12.22
C PHE A 282 8.05 8.39 12.06
N TRP A 283 8.58 7.73 11.02
CA TRP A 283 8.28 6.33 10.73
C TRP A 283 8.98 5.40 11.71
N VAL A 284 8.28 4.34 12.14
CA VAL A 284 8.92 3.25 12.90
C VAL A 284 9.89 2.48 12.02
N PHE A 285 9.55 2.30 10.74
CA PHE A 285 10.38 1.63 9.73
C PHE A 285 10.72 2.62 8.60
N PRO A 286 11.67 3.55 8.80
CA PRO A 286 12.09 4.48 7.75
C PRO A 286 12.87 3.76 6.66
N GLN A 287 12.78 4.23 5.42
CA GLN A 287 13.62 3.72 4.34
C GLN A 287 15.08 4.23 4.48
N GLY A 288 16.03 3.46 3.96
CA GLY A 288 17.46 3.83 4.00
C GLY A 288 17.82 5.08 3.18
N ALA A 289 17.25 5.28 2.00
CA ALA A 289 17.58 6.42 1.14
C ALA A 289 16.55 7.56 1.25
N LEU A 290 16.90 8.79 0.88
CA LEU A 290 15.84 9.79 0.68
C LEU A 290 15.10 9.54 -0.64
N ALA A 291 13.83 9.92 -0.71
CA ALA A 291 13.02 9.83 -1.92
C ALA A 291 12.30 11.15 -2.18
N TRP A 292 12.13 11.46 -3.46
CA TRP A 292 11.34 12.59 -3.89
C TRP A 292 9.86 12.35 -3.60
N ASP A 293 9.18 13.35 -3.04
CA ASP A 293 7.73 13.27 -2.83
C ASP A 293 7.01 13.35 -4.19
N PRO A 294 6.35 12.28 -4.64
CA PRO A 294 5.67 12.22 -5.95
C PRO A 294 4.57 13.28 -6.11
N ARG A 295 4.03 13.80 -4.99
CA ARG A 295 3.00 14.86 -5.01
C ARG A 295 3.58 16.27 -5.04
N SER A 296 4.88 16.40 -4.82
CA SER A 296 5.59 17.68 -4.88
C SER A 296 6.12 18.01 -6.27
N PHE A 297 6.16 17.04 -7.19
CA PHE A 297 6.59 17.31 -8.56
C PHE A 297 5.61 18.21 -9.31
N PRO A 298 6.11 19.20 -10.07
CA PRO A 298 5.37 19.85 -11.13
C PRO A 298 4.77 18.80 -12.08
N LEU A 299 3.47 18.86 -12.34
CA LEU A 299 2.77 17.90 -13.19
C LEU A 299 3.25 17.90 -14.66
N ALA A 300 3.95 18.96 -15.09
CA ALA A 300 4.43 19.13 -16.46
C ALA A 300 5.73 18.35 -16.80
N ALA A 301 6.29 17.57 -15.88
CA ALA A 301 7.62 16.97 -16.02
C ALA A 301 7.68 15.60 -16.75
N ASP A 302 6.56 15.03 -17.18
CA ASP A 302 6.57 13.82 -18.03
C ASP A 302 6.72 14.19 -19.52
N GLU A 303 7.74 13.60 -20.16
CA GLU A 303 8.31 13.84 -21.51
C GLU A 303 7.35 13.92 -22.73
N GLU A 304 7.96 14.40 -23.84
CA GLU A 304 7.51 14.65 -25.23
C GLU A 304 6.64 15.89 -25.51
N ARG A 305 7.29 16.89 -26.14
CA ARG A 305 6.73 18.17 -26.60
C ARG A 305 6.30 18.06 -28.06
N VAL A 306 5.08 18.51 -28.35
CA VAL A 306 4.76 19.28 -29.57
C VAL A 306 4.37 20.68 -29.07
N GLY A 307 4.99 21.71 -29.65
CA GLY A 307 5.03 23.07 -29.12
C GLY A 307 3.70 23.82 -29.10
N GLY A 308 3.56 24.76 -28.16
CA GLY A 308 2.49 25.73 -28.12
C GLY A 308 3.05 27.11 -27.78
N MET A 309 2.97 28.03 -28.75
CA MET A 309 3.27 29.46 -28.63
C MET A 309 1.95 30.22 -28.38
N GLN A 310 1.97 31.35 -27.66
CA GLN A 310 0.83 32.28 -27.59
C GLN A 310 1.26 33.68 -28.03
N VAL A 311 0.29 34.42 -28.60
CA VAL A 311 0.44 35.77 -29.17
C VAL A 311 -0.22 36.76 -28.21
N ASP A 312 0.45 37.86 -27.88
CA ASP A 312 -0.15 38.93 -27.08
C ASP A 312 -1.00 39.90 -27.91
N ALA A 313 -1.62 40.88 -27.25
CA ALA A 313 -2.57 41.82 -27.84
C ALA A 313 -1.97 42.75 -28.92
N ASP A 314 -0.64 42.82 -29.01
CA ASP A 314 0.11 43.63 -29.99
C ASP A 314 0.75 42.76 -31.08
N GLY A 315 0.44 41.45 -31.13
CA GLY A 315 0.99 40.54 -32.13
C GLY A 315 2.43 40.08 -31.85
N ILE A 316 2.97 40.37 -30.65
CA ILE A 316 4.33 39.98 -30.25
C ILE A 316 4.26 38.69 -29.42
N LEU A 317 5.22 37.80 -29.64
CA LEU A 317 5.33 36.55 -28.89
C LEU A 317 6.02 36.84 -27.55
N THR A 318 5.26 37.16 -26.50
CA THR A 318 5.80 37.38 -25.15
C THR A 318 5.52 36.23 -24.20
N ALA A 319 6.55 35.79 -23.48
CA ALA A 319 6.44 34.73 -22.47
C ALA A 319 5.71 35.28 -21.23
N ALA A 320 4.58 34.67 -20.86
CA ALA A 320 3.88 34.99 -19.61
C ALA A 320 4.82 34.91 -18.39
N PRO A 321 4.68 35.81 -17.38
CA PRO A 321 5.57 35.82 -16.22
C PRO A 321 5.46 34.50 -15.46
N GLN A 322 6.58 33.78 -15.46
CA GLN A 322 6.71 32.44 -14.92
C GLN A 322 6.66 32.50 -13.39
N ARG A 323 5.53 32.12 -12.79
CA ARG A 323 5.52 31.79 -11.36
C ARG A 323 6.26 30.46 -11.20
N ALA A 324 7.54 30.52 -10.84
CA ALA A 324 8.37 29.35 -10.60
C ALA A 324 7.64 28.37 -9.68
N LEU A 325 7.31 27.17 -10.17
CA LEU A 325 6.73 26.14 -9.32
C LEU A 325 7.77 25.75 -8.26
N PRO A 326 7.33 25.49 -7.01
CA PRO A 326 8.26 25.09 -5.96
C PRO A 326 9.01 23.81 -6.38
N PRO A 327 10.31 23.70 -6.05
CA PRO A 327 11.07 22.51 -6.36
C PRO A 327 10.43 21.27 -5.70
N PRO A 328 10.60 20.08 -6.30
CA PRO A 328 10.17 18.85 -5.66
C PRO A 328 10.82 18.74 -4.28
N VAL A 329 10.10 18.13 -3.35
CA VAL A 329 10.50 18.05 -1.94
C VAL A 329 11.10 16.68 -1.66
N LEU A 330 12.35 16.68 -1.23
CA LEU A 330 13.04 15.47 -0.81
C LEU A 330 12.64 15.11 0.64
N ARG A 331 12.21 13.86 0.86
CA ARG A 331 11.70 13.40 2.15
C ARG A 331 12.13 11.97 2.47
N ARG A 332 12.07 11.64 3.76
CA ARG A 332 12.18 10.26 4.26
C ARG A 332 10.83 9.55 4.11
N HIS A 333 10.79 8.48 3.32
CA HIS A 333 9.63 7.60 3.24
C HIS A 333 9.76 6.45 4.25
N HIS A 334 8.68 5.71 4.47
CA HIS A 334 8.76 4.42 5.16
C HIS A 334 9.37 3.36 4.24
N LEU A 335 9.75 2.22 4.81
CA LEU A 335 10.19 1.05 4.06
C LEU A 335 9.19 0.73 2.92
N LEU A 336 9.72 0.42 1.73
CA LEU A 336 8.87 0.16 0.58
C LEU A 336 8.19 -1.20 0.69
N ALA A 337 6.89 -1.22 0.38
CA ALA A 337 6.09 -2.45 0.39
C ALA A 337 6.63 -3.49 -0.59
N THR A 338 7.11 -3.06 -1.76
CA THR A 338 7.73 -3.93 -2.78
C THR A 338 9.00 -4.59 -2.26
N THR A 339 9.83 -3.86 -1.50
CA THR A 339 11.03 -4.41 -0.87
C THR A 339 10.65 -5.51 0.10
N PHE A 340 9.70 -5.26 1.01
CA PHE A 340 9.22 -6.28 1.95
C PHE A 340 8.59 -7.48 1.25
N GLN A 341 7.75 -7.27 0.24
CA GLN A 341 7.08 -8.34 -0.51
C GLN A 341 8.09 -9.24 -1.24
N ARG A 342 9.13 -8.65 -1.84
CA ARG A 342 10.20 -9.39 -2.50
C ARG A 342 11.00 -10.23 -1.50
N THR A 343 11.42 -9.63 -0.38
CA THR A 343 12.17 -10.36 0.66
C THR A 343 11.31 -11.44 1.32
N PHE A 344 10.02 -11.18 1.50
CA PHE A 344 9.05 -12.16 2.01
C PHE A 344 8.94 -13.38 1.09
N ARG A 345 8.87 -13.17 -0.23
CA ARG A 345 8.87 -14.28 -1.21
C ARG A 345 10.15 -15.10 -1.14
N THR A 346 11.31 -14.44 -1.04
CA THR A 346 12.60 -15.13 -0.86
C THR A 346 12.65 -15.89 0.47
N ALA A 347 12.09 -15.32 1.55
CA ALA A 347 12.05 -15.96 2.86
C ALA A 347 11.15 -17.22 2.86
N LEU A 348 10.00 -17.19 2.17
CA LEU A 348 9.15 -18.38 1.99
C LEU A 348 9.92 -19.54 1.34
N GLN A 349 10.66 -19.25 0.26
CA GLN A 349 11.47 -20.24 -0.44
C GLN A 349 12.55 -20.83 0.48
N ARG A 350 13.25 -19.98 1.25
CA ARG A 350 14.27 -20.44 2.22
C ARG A 350 13.69 -21.22 3.40
N ALA A 351 12.46 -20.91 3.80
CA ALA A 351 11.76 -21.60 4.88
C ALA A 351 11.13 -22.94 4.44
N GLY A 352 11.23 -23.31 3.15
CA GLY A 352 10.61 -24.52 2.60
C GLY A 352 9.09 -24.49 2.63
N ILE A 353 8.48 -23.31 2.42
CA ILE A 353 7.02 -23.14 2.44
C ILE A 353 6.51 -23.03 1.01
N ASP A 354 5.87 -24.11 0.54
CA ASP A 354 5.33 -24.22 -0.83
C ASP A 354 3.97 -23.53 -1.01
N LYS A 355 3.30 -23.18 0.09
CA LYS A 355 2.00 -22.50 0.07
C LYS A 355 2.13 -21.12 -0.61
N PRO A 356 1.17 -20.70 -1.45
CA PRO A 356 1.18 -19.37 -2.07
C PRO A 356 0.84 -18.29 -1.04
N ALA A 357 1.83 -17.93 -0.22
CA ALA A 357 1.70 -16.99 0.88
C ALA A 357 2.16 -15.58 0.48
N SER A 358 1.55 -14.59 1.12
CA SER A 358 1.90 -13.18 1.00
C SER A 358 1.88 -12.54 2.39
N PRO A 359 2.27 -11.26 2.55
CA PRO A 359 2.14 -10.57 3.83
C PRO A 359 0.71 -10.57 4.40
N HIS A 360 -0.33 -10.68 3.55
CA HIS A 360 -1.72 -10.84 4.04
C HIS A 360 -1.98 -12.20 4.68
N THR A 361 -1.23 -13.25 4.29
CA THR A 361 -1.31 -14.59 4.88
C THR A 361 -0.93 -14.58 6.35
N LEU A 362 0.01 -13.73 6.79
CA LEU A 362 0.33 -13.59 8.23
C LEU A 362 -0.88 -13.09 9.02
N ARG A 363 -1.62 -12.11 8.47
CA ARG A 363 -2.86 -11.61 9.07
C ARG A 363 -3.96 -12.66 9.07
N HIS A 364 -4.07 -13.45 8.01
CA HIS A 364 -5.00 -14.57 7.97
C HIS A 364 -4.66 -15.61 9.05
N SER A 365 -3.38 -15.93 9.19
CA SER A 365 -2.89 -16.90 10.18
C SER A 365 -3.11 -16.41 11.60
N PHE A 366 -2.86 -15.13 11.89
CA PHE A 366 -3.20 -14.51 13.18
C PHE A 366 -4.67 -14.69 13.55
N ALA A 367 -5.57 -14.34 12.63
CA ALA A 367 -7.01 -14.42 12.87
C ALA A 367 -7.45 -15.87 13.12
N THR A 368 -6.98 -16.81 12.29
CA THR A 368 -7.26 -18.23 12.45
C THR A 368 -6.70 -18.77 13.77
N HIS A 369 -5.48 -18.42 14.16
CA HIS A 369 -4.86 -18.88 15.40
C HIS A 369 -5.58 -18.34 16.65
N LEU A 370 -6.08 -17.09 16.62
CA LEU A 370 -6.91 -16.57 17.71
C LEU A 370 -8.22 -17.36 17.83
N LEU A 371 -8.89 -17.65 16.72
CA LEU A 371 -10.12 -18.46 16.76
C LEU A 371 -9.84 -19.90 17.23
N GLN A 372 -8.69 -20.50 16.85
CA GLN A 372 -8.26 -21.80 17.36
C GLN A 372 -8.00 -21.79 18.87
N ALA A 373 -7.50 -20.67 19.40
CA ALA A 373 -7.29 -20.46 20.83
C ALA A 373 -8.59 -20.13 21.60
N GLY A 374 -9.75 -20.16 20.93
CA GLY A 374 -11.06 -19.97 21.56
C GLY A 374 -11.53 -18.52 21.70
N TYR A 375 -10.84 -17.56 21.08
CA TYR A 375 -11.31 -16.17 21.07
C TYR A 375 -12.58 -16.04 20.23
N ASP A 376 -13.50 -15.18 20.67
CA ASP A 376 -14.75 -14.95 19.96
C ASP A 376 -14.53 -14.17 18.65
N ILE A 377 -15.41 -14.41 17.68
CA ILE A 377 -15.29 -13.80 16.34
C ILE A 377 -15.43 -12.28 16.36
N ARG A 378 -16.12 -11.69 17.34
CA ARG A 378 -16.29 -10.23 17.45
C ARG A 378 -15.00 -9.57 17.92
N THR A 379 -14.34 -10.13 18.92
CA THR A 379 -12.99 -9.71 19.33
C THR A 379 -12.01 -9.74 18.16
N VAL A 380 -12.01 -10.84 17.38
CA VAL A 380 -11.15 -10.93 16.19
C VAL A 380 -11.55 -9.90 15.12
N GLN A 381 -12.85 -9.67 14.91
CA GLN A 381 -13.36 -8.64 13.98
C GLN A 381 -12.86 -7.24 14.34
N GLU A 382 -12.93 -6.88 15.62
CA GLU A 382 -12.50 -5.58 16.16
C GLU A 382 -11.00 -5.36 15.99
N LEU A 383 -10.19 -6.35 16.38
CA LEU A 383 -8.73 -6.33 16.21
C LEU A 383 -8.32 -6.15 14.74
N LEU A 384 -9.02 -6.81 13.83
CA LEU A 384 -8.79 -6.70 12.40
C LEU A 384 -9.35 -5.40 11.80
N GLY A 385 -10.27 -4.70 12.47
CA GLY A 385 -10.94 -3.53 11.93
C GLY A 385 -11.80 -3.86 10.71
N HIS A 386 -12.54 -4.96 10.79
CA HIS A 386 -13.51 -5.34 9.76
C HIS A 386 -14.87 -4.68 10.04
N ALA A 387 -15.34 -3.87 9.09
CA ALA A 387 -16.64 -3.20 9.20
C ALA A 387 -17.81 -4.18 9.21
N ASP A 388 -17.64 -5.35 8.60
CA ASP A 388 -18.65 -6.41 8.51
C ASP A 388 -18.04 -7.74 8.98
N VAL A 389 -18.81 -8.46 9.81
CA VAL A 389 -18.44 -9.77 10.33
C VAL A 389 -18.31 -10.82 9.24
N SER A 390 -19.03 -10.67 8.12
CA SER A 390 -18.91 -11.56 6.95
C SER A 390 -17.46 -11.68 6.46
N THR A 391 -16.69 -10.58 6.56
CA THR A 391 -15.27 -10.57 6.19
C THR A 391 -14.41 -11.37 7.18
N THR A 392 -14.83 -11.47 8.44
CA THR A 392 -14.16 -12.26 9.48
C THR A 392 -14.60 -13.73 9.46
N MET A 393 -15.85 -14.01 9.06
CA MET A 393 -16.38 -15.37 8.90
C MET A 393 -15.61 -16.21 7.88
N ILE A 394 -14.85 -15.58 6.97
CA ILE A 394 -13.94 -16.31 6.08
C ILE A 394 -13.01 -17.25 6.89
N TYR A 395 -12.58 -16.84 8.09
CA TYR A 395 -11.71 -17.65 8.95
C TYR A 395 -12.42 -18.81 9.64
N THR A 396 -13.73 -18.71 9.90
CA THR A 396 -14.48 -19.81 10.51
C THR A 396 -14.62 -20.99 9.55
N HIS A 397 -14.67 -20.73 8.24
CA HIS A 397 -14.64 -21.79 7.23
C HIS A 397 -13.30 -22.52 7.13
N VAL A 398 -12.18 -21.83 7.40
CA VAL A 398 -10.84 -22.43 7.40
C VAL A 398 -10.67 -23.38 8.59
N LEU A 399 -11.30 -23.07 9.73
CA LEU A 399 -11.20 -23.90 10.92
C LEU A 399 -11.82 -25.28 10.74
N LYS A 400 -12.77 -25.46 9.79
CA LYS A 400 -13.60 -26.67 9.62
C LYS A 400 -13.78 -27.35 10.97
N LEU A 401 -14.35 -26.63 11.93
CA LEU A 401 -14.70 -27.18 13.25
C LEU A 401 -15.70 -28.29 12.97
N GLY A 402 -15.19 -29.51 12.76
CA GLY A 402 -16.02 -30.70 12.70
C GLY A 402 -16.74 -30.85 14.04
N GLY A 403 -17.75 -31.73 14.09
CA GLY A 403 -18.58 -31.93 15.29
C GLY A 403 -17.83 -32.17 16.60
N GLY A 404 -16.51 -32.46 16.58
CA GLY A 404 -15.67 -32.62 17.77
C GLY A 404 -15.20 -31.32 18.45
N ALA A 405 -15.39 -30.13 17.85
CA ALA A 405 -15.03 -28.86 18.50
C ALA A 405 -16.19 -28.22 19.27
N VAL A 406 -17.40 -28.75 19.12
CA VAL A 406 -18.59 -28.35 19.87
C VAL A 406 -18.92 -29.51 20.80
N ARG A 407 -18.68 -29.35 22.10
CA ARG A 407 -19.20 -30.30 23.09
C ARG A 407 -20.72 -30.20 23.09
N SER A 408 -21.40 -31.33 23.00
CA SER A 408 -22.86 -31.35 23.11
C SER A 408 -23.24 -30.82 24.48
N PRO A 409 -24.29 -29.98 24.61
CA PRO A 409 -24.88 -29.68 25.91
C PRO A 409 -25.21 -30.95 26.71
N LEU A 410 -25.50 -32.06 26.02
CA LEU A 410 -25.73 -33.37 26.62
C LEU A 410 -24.47 -33.95 27.30
N ASP A 411 -23.28 -33.67 26.76
CA ASP A 411 -22.01 -34.14 27.33
C ASP A 411 -21.69 -33.42 28.66
N ALA A 412 -22.23 -32.21 28.85
CA ALA A 412 -22.17 -31.47 30.11
C ALA A 412 -23.19 -31.99 31.14
N LEU A 413 -24.20 -32.75 30.71
CA LEU A 413 -25.20 -33.40 31.57
C LEU A 413 -24.75 -34.82 32.03
N GLY A 414 -23.61 -35.31 31.53
CA GLY A 414 -23.11 -36.69 31.70
C GLY A 414 -22.78 -37.14 33.13
N SER A 415 -22.81 -36.26 34.12
CA SER A 415 -22.72 -36.62 35.55
C SER A 415 -24.08 -36.67 36.25
N ALA A 416 -25.10 -36.00 35.72
CA ALA A 416 -26.43 -35.91 36.33
C ALA A 416 -27.41 -36.98 35.78
N LEU A 417 -27.19 -37.46 34.56
CA LEU A 417 -28.08 -38.43 33.88
C LEU A 417 -27.62 -39.91 33.99
N ALA A 418 -26.45 -40.17 34.59
CA ALA A 418 -25.78 -41.47 34.57
C ALA A 418 -26.48 -42.64 35.32
N PRO A 419 -27.38 -42.49 36.30
CA PRO A 419 -27.93 -43.67 36.99
C PRO A 419 -28.97 -44.45 36.16
N VAL A 420 -29.60 -43.84 35.15
CA VAL A 420 -30.84 -44.39 34.55
C VAL A 420 -30.57 -45.23 33.29
N LEU A 421 -29.51 -44.93 32.53
CA LEU A 421 -29.26 -45.60 31.23
C LEU A 421 -28.57 -46.97 31.34
N ALA A 422 -27.93 -47.28 32.49
CA ALA A 422 -27.26 -48.55 32.70
C ALA A 422 -28.23 -49.73 32.96
N ALA A 423 -29.51 -49.46 33.23
CA ALA A 423 -30.47 -50.50 33.63
C ALA A 423 -31.20 -51.18 32.45
N GLY A 424 -31.02 -50.74 31.20
CA GLY A 424 -31.95 -51.10 30.11
C GLY A 424 -31.38 -51.60 28.79
N LEU A 425 -30.06 -51.77 28.63
CA LEU A 425 -29.49 -52.08 27.31
C LEU A 425 -28.73 -53.41 27.31
N SER A 426 -29.46 -54.49 27.04
CA SER A 426 -28.87 -55.73 26.53
C SER A 426 -28.29 -55.48 25.12
N PRO A 427 -27.09 -55.98 24.79
CA PRO A 427 -26.50 -55.78 23.48
C PRO A 427 -27.30 -56.54 22.40
N ARG A 428 -27.72 -55.81 21.36
CA ARG A 428 -28.27 -56.40 20.14
C ARG A 428 -27.10 -56.82 19.23
N PRO A 429 -27.12 -58.01 18.61
CA PRO A 429 -26.02 -58.46 17.78
C PRO A 429 -25.84 -57.57 16.54
N ALA A 430 -24.58 -57.32 16.19
CA ALA A 430 -24.17 -56.47 15.08
C ALA A 430 -24.57 -57.07 13.71
N PRO A 431 -25.01 -56.25 12.74
CA PRO A 431 -25.07 -56.66 11.35
C PRO A 431 -23.68 -56.53 10.69
N ALA A 432 -23.43 -57.43 9.75
CA ALA A 432 -22.15 -57.70 9.09
C ALA A 432 -21.64 -56.59 8.15
N ASP A 433 -20.34 -56.69 7.88
CA ASP A 433 -19.44 -55.82 7.12
C ASP A 433 -20.03 -55.12 5.88
N GLY A 434 -19.85 -53.80 5.84
CA GLY A 434 -20.02 -52.96 4.65
C GLY A 434 -18.92 -51.89 4.61
N ALA A 435 -18.03 -52.00 3.63
CA ALA A 435 -16.85 -51.15 3.47
C ALA A 435 -17.19 -49.66 3.19
N PRO A 436 -16.38 -48.70 3.67
CA PRO A 436 -16.60 -47.28 3.41
C PRO A 436 -16.19 -46.88 1.97
N PRO A 437 -16.92 -45.96 1.30
CA PRO A 437 -16.59 -45.52 -0.05
C PRO A 437 -15.38 -44.57 -0.05
N THR A 438 -14.45 -44.80 -0.98
CA THR A 438 -13.25 -44.00 -1.21
C THR A 438 -13.54 -42.86 -2.20
N LEU A 439 -13.21 -41.62 -1.83
CA LEU A 439 -13.23 -40.46 -2.72
C LEU A 439 -11.83 -40.23 -3.30
N ARG A 440 -11.72 -40.23 -4.64
CA ARG A 440 -10.48 -39.98 -5.40
C ARG A 440 -10.15 -38.49 -5.50
N PRO A 441 -8.86 -38.09 -5.52
CA PRO A 441 -8.45 -36.72 -5.80
C PRO A 441 -8.28 -36.47 -7.31
N SER A 442 -8.82 -35.35 -7.80
CA SER A 442 -8.56 -34.81 -9.15
C SER A 442 -7.38 -33.85 -9.09
N THR A 443 -6.42 -34.03 -10.00
CA THR A 443 -5.23 -33.19 -10.16
C THR A 443 -5.40 -32.28 -11.38
N ALA A 444 -5.14 -30.99 -11.21
CA ALA A 444 -4.93 -30.08 -12.34
C ALA A 444 -3.79 -29.10 -11.99
N ARG A 445 -2.73 -29.13 -12.80
CA ARG A 445 -1.57 -28.24 -12.73
C ARG A 445 -1.93 -26.89 -13.33
N PHE A 446 -1.60 -25.80 -12.65
CA PHE A 446 -1.71 -24.44 -13.17
C PHE A 446 -0.39 -23.98 -13.81
N ALA A 447 -0.52 -23.42 -15.01
CA ALA A 447 0.52 -22.72 -15.75
C ALA A 447 0.80 -21.32 -15.15
N ARG A 448 2.02 -20.84 -15.35
CA ARG A 448 2.58 -19.58 -14.85
C ARG A 448 2.05 -18.36 -15.61
N GLU A 449 1.93 -17.24 -14.90
CA GLU A 449 1.65 -15.90 -15.44
C GLU A 449 2.42 -14.80 -14.64
N PRO A 450 2.56 -13.56 -15.14
CA PRO A 450 3.87 -12.95 -15.42
C PRO A 450 4.29 -11.81 -14.46
N GLU A 451 5.50 -11.30 -14.73
CA GLU A 451 6.35 -10.42 -13.92
C GLU A 451 5.75 -9.07 -13.41
N PRO A 452 6.21 -8.56 -12.25
CA PRO A 452 5.69 -7.38 -11.58
C PRO A 452 6.25 -6.01 -12.05
N CYS A 453 5.46 -4.97 -11.75
CA CYS A 453 5.43 -3.66 -12.41
C CYS A 453 6.13 -2.49 -11.66
N TYR A 454 7.16 -2.74 -10.84
CA TYR A 454 8.03 -1.66 -10.33
C TYR A 454 9.50 -2.09 -10.30
N GLN A 455 10.32 -1.43 -11.12
CA GLN A 455 11.76 -1.62 -11.21
C GLN A 455 12.51 -0.64 -10.28
N VAL A 456 13.61 -1.13 -9.72
CA VAL A 456 14.63 -0.29 -9.06
C VAL A 456 15.28 0.58 -10.13
N ALA A 457 15.69 1.81 -9.80
CA ALA A 457 16.44 2.69 -10.70
C ALA A 457 17.76 2.02 -11.14
N ARG A 458 17.68 1.25 -12.21
CA ARG A 458 18.72 1.13 -13.24
C ARG A 458 18.29 2.08 -14.35
N GLY A 459 19.24 2.63 -15.10
CA GLY A 459 18.92 3.39 -16.33
C GLY A 459 17.89 2.63 -17.18
N PRO A 460 17.05 3.33 -17.96
CA PRO A 460 15.77 2.83 -18.45
C PRO A 460 15.94 1.47 -19.14
N SER A 461 15.69 0.39 -18.38
CA SER A 461 15.63 -0.97 -18.89
C SER A 461 14.18 -1.40 -18.87
N PHE A 462 13.43 -0.86 -19.84
CA PHE A 462 12.11 -1.36 -20.18
C PHE A 462 12.19 -2.87 -20.45
N PRO A 463 11.16 -3.67 -20.08
CA PRO A 463 11.00 -4.94 -20.76
C PRO A 463 11.00 -4.65 -22.26
N ALA A 464 11.85 -5.34 -23.02
CA ALA A 464 11.89 -5.20 -24.47
C ALA A 464 10.46 -5.36 -24.98
N MET A 465 9.94 -4.29 -25.59
CA MET A 465 8.71 -4.36 -26.36
C MET A 465 8.87 -5.52 -27.35
N PRO A 466 7.87 -6.40 -27.57
CA PRO A 466 7.83 -7.09 -28.85
C PRO A 466 7.88 -5.99 -29.91
N SER A 467 8.86 -6.06 -30.81
CA SER A 467 9.07 -5.05 -31.84
C SER A 467 7.77 -4.84 -32.61
N TRP A 468 7.16 -3.67 -32.49
CA TRP A 468 6.13 -3.24 -33.42
C TRP A 468 6.86 -2.83 -34.71
N SER A 469 7.23 -3.81 -35.53
CA SER A 469 7.62 -3.49 -36.91
C SER A 469 6.35 -3.12 -37.67
N ALA A 470 6.37 -1.91 -38.22
CA ALA A 470 5.37 -1.46 -39.17
C ALA A 470 5.46 -2.34 -40.42
N ALA A 471 4.49 -3.23 -40.62
CA ALA A 471 4.18 -3.77 -41.93
C ALA A 471 3.11 -2.88 -42.56
N ALA A 472 3.54 -1.74 -43.09
CA ALA A 472 2.90 -1.15 -44.25
C ALA A 472 3.39 -1.89 -45.50
N THR A 473 2.59 -1.85 -46.58
CA THR A 473 2.75 -2.50 -47.90
C THR A 473 2.53 -4.02 -47.88
N SER A 474 1.63 -4.64 -48.66
CA SER A 474 1.11 -4.28 -49.98
C SER A 474 -0.29 -4.84 -50.21
N ALA A 475 -1.12 -4.04 -50.86
CA ALA A 475 -2.32 -4.49 -51.54
C ALA A 475 -1.95 -5.41 -52.73
N SER A 476 -2.75 -6.46 -52.92
CA SER A 476 -3.20 -6.95 -54.23
C SER A 476 -4.53 -7.68 -54.00
#